data_AF-A0A383TI31-F1
#
_entry.id   AF-A0A383TI31-F1
#
_cell.length_a   1.000
_cell.length_b   1.000
_cell.length_c   1.000
_cell.angle_alpha   90.00
_cell.angle_beta   90.00
_cell.angle_gamma   90.00
#
_symmetry.space_group_name_H-M   'P 1'
#
loop_
_entity.id
_entity.type
_entity.pdbx_description
1 polymer ?
#
loop_
_entity_poly.entity_id
_entity_poly.type
_entity_poly.pdbx_seq_one_letter_code
_entity_poly.pdbx_strand_id
1 'polypeptide(L)'
;MNYYPFYQEAQTRQIADWLIGMNASPLYTLNLQKKGVQGTFSLGRVQTPTLYLICQRQEAIEHFKKKTFFEVEADINVSQGSFKGVLSPSQHFKTQEELLPFVSYKHATIGKKEGIIANVETKEKKTNSPSLFSLSSLLNFPAFLKRAFHQPENQFPSGLSA
;
A
#
# COMPACT_ATOMS: atom_id res chain seq x y z
N MET A 1 -30.47 -25.36 11.52
CA MET A 1 -29.62 -24.15 11.44
C MET A 1 -30.34 -23.02 12.14
N ASN A 2 -29.79 -22.45 13.21
CA ASN A 2 -30.39 -21.30 13.90
C ASN A 2 -29.91 -20.01 13.23
N TYR A 3 -30.78 -19.37 12.43
CA TYR A 3 -30.46 -18.14 11.70
C TYR A 3 -30.69 -16.86 12.50
N TYR A 4 -31.28 -16.98 13.70
CA TYR A 4 -31.65 -15.84 14.52
C TYR A 4 -30.46 -14.92 14.88
N PRO A 5 -29.25 -15.42 15.19
CA PRO A 5 -28.09 -14.55 15.43
C PRO A 5 -27.69 -13.70 14.22
N PHE A 6 -27.72 -14.26 13.00
CA PHE A 6 -27.39 -13.51 11.78
C PHE A 6 -28.43 -12.43 11.48
N TYR A 7 -29.70 -12.70 11.76
CA TYR A 7 -30.77 -11.71 11.67
C TYR A 7 -30.53 -10.55 12.64
N GLN A 8 -30.22 -10.86 13.91
CA GLN A 8 -29.93 -9.85 14.92
C GLN A 8 -28.72 -9.00 14.52
N GLU A 9 -27.64 -9.61 14.04
CA GLU A 9 -26.46 -8.90 13.54
C GLU A 9 -26.81 -7.91 12.42
N ALA A 10 -27.57 -8.35 11.42
CA ALA A 10 -27.99 -7.51 10.31
C ALA A 10 -28.88 -6.35 10.77
N GLN A 11 -29.82 -6.62 11.69
CA GLN A 11 -30.72 -5.60 12.24
C GLN A 11 -29.96 -4.57 13.07
N THR A 12 -29.07 -5.00 13.97
CA THR A 12 -28.25 -4.09 14.79
C THR A 12 -27.41 -3.18 13.91
N ARG A 13 -26.80 -3.71 12.85
CA ARG A 13 -26.04 -2.91 11.86
C ARG A 13 -26.93 -1.86 11.19
N GLN A 14 -28.13 -2.23 10.74
CA GLN A 14 -29.06 -1.31 10.09
C GLN A 14 -29.45 -0.16 11.04
N ILE A 15 -29.78 -0.48 12.29
CA ILE A 15 -30.15 0.51 13.30
C ILE A 15 -28.96 1.44 13.59
N ALA A 16 -27.76 0.90 13.76
CA ALA A 16 -26.55 1.69 14.05
C ALA A 16 -26.20 2.65 12.90
N ASP A 17 -26.24 2.17 11.65
CA ASP A 17 -25.93 2.99 10.49
C ASP A 17 -27.00 4.09 10.30
N TRP A 18 -28.27 3.80 10.55
CA TRP A 18 -29.36 4.79 10.51
C TRP A 18 -29.21 5.84 11.62
N LEU A 19 -28.93 5.41 12.86
CA LEU A 19 -28.79 6.30 14.01
C LEU A 19 -27.65 7.30 13.79
N ILE A 20 -26.51 6.85 13.28
CA ILE A 20 -25.37 7.74 12.99
C ILE A 20 -25.72 8.65 11.81
N GLY A 21 -26.25 8.09 10.71
CA GLY A 21 -26.52 8.84 9.49
C GLY A 21 -27.55 9.96 9.67
N MET A 22 -28.67 9.65 10.33
CA MET A 22 -29.79 10.58 10.50
C MET A 22 -29.53 11.65 11.55
N ASN A 23 -28.68 11.40 12.55
CA ASN A 23 -28.35 12.40 13.55
C ASN A 23 -27.12 13.24 13.17
N ALA A 24 -26.04 12.59 12.72
CA ALA A 24 -24.78 13.28 12.46
C ALA A 24 -24.84 14.14 11.19
N SER A 25 -25.44 13.64 10.10
CA SER A 25 -25.43 14.36 8.81
C SER A 25 -26.16 15.72 8.90
N PRO A 26 -27.38 15.82 9.48
CA PRO A 26 -28.03 17.12 9.65
C PRO A 26 -27.27 18.02 10.63
N LEU A 27 -26.77 17.47 11.75
CA LEU A 27 -26.01 18.23 12.74
C LEU A 27 -24.81 18.93 12.10
N TYR A 28 -23.97 18.19 11.37
CA TYR A 28 -22.79 18.76 10.72
C TYR A 28 -23.16 19.69 9.57
N THR A 29 -24.16 19.32 8.77
CA THR A 29 -24.63 20.16 7.66
C THR A 29 -25.07 21.54 8.17
N LEU A 30 -25.94 21.58 9.18
CA LEU A 30 -26.43 22.83 9.76
C LEU A 30 -25.30 23.64 10.40
N ASN A 31 -24.36 22.98 11.10
CA ASN A 31 -23.22 23.67 11.71
C ASN A 31 -22.26 24.26 10.67
N LEU A 32 -22.03 23.59 9.54
CA LEU A 32 -21.18 24.09 8.46
C LEU A 32 -21.87 25.20 7.66
N GLN A 33 -23.17 25.09 7.42
CA GLN A 33 -23.96 26.15 6.79
C GLN A 33 -23.98 27.43 7.62
N LYS A 34 -24.07 27.33 8.96
CA LYS A 34 -23.92 28.49 9.87
C LYS A 34 -22.54 29.16 9.75
N LYS A 35 -21.51 28.42 9.31
CA LYS A 35 -20.16 28.95 9.04
C LYS A 35 -19.97 29.41 7.59
N GLY A 36 -21.04 29.49 6.81
CA GLY A 36 -21.02 29.94 5.41
C GLY A 36 -20.65 28.86 4.39
N VAL A 37 -20.51 27.60 4.80
CA VAL A 37 -20.21 26.49 3.89
C VAL A 37 -21.51 25.96 3.29
N GLN A 38 -21.67 26.07 1.97
CA GLN A 38 -22.85 25.59 1.26
C GLN A 38 -22.75 24.08 0.97
N GLY A 39 -23.91 23.41 0.94
CA GLY A 39 -24.02 21.98 0.61
C GLY A 39 -24.60 21.13 1.73
N THR A 40 -24.63 19.82 1.48
CA THR A 40 -25.01 18.78 2.46
C THR A 40 -23.83 17.85 2.70
N PHE A 41 -23.64 17.45 3.95
CA PHE A 41 -22.49 16.66 4.40
C PHE A 41 -22.97 15.36 5.02
N SER A 42 -22.87 14.28 4.25
CA SER A 42 -23.24 12.94 4.73
C SER A 42 -22.18 12.39 5.67
N LEU A 43 -22.62 11.85 6.79
CA LEU A 43 -21.79 11.19 7.78
C LEU A 43 -22.29 9.78 8.03
N GLY A 44 -21.38 8.85 8.28
CA GLY A 44 -21.75 7.46 8.48
C GLY A 44 -20.57 6.59 8.86
N ARG A 45 -20.87 5.47 9.49
CA ARG A 45 -19.88 4.56 10.08
C ARG A 45 -18.90 3.98 9.06
N VAL A 46 -19.23 3.95 7.77
CA VAL A 46 -18.32 3.46 6.71
C VAL A 46 -17.71 4.61 5.91
N GLN A 47 -18.53 5.56 5.45
CA GLN A 47 -18.07 6.67 4.61
C GLN A 47 -17.05 7.56 5.33
N THR A 48 -17.29 7.90 6.60
CA THR A 48 -16.46 8.83 7.37
C THR A 48 -15.08 8.24 7.67
N PRO A 49 -14.92 7.01 8.19
CA PRO A 49 -13.59 6.44 8.37
C PRO A 49 -12.88 6.15 7.04
N THR A 50 -13.60 5.83 5.97
CA THR A 50 -12.98 5.67 4.64
C THR A 50 -12.37 6.98 4.17
N LEU A 51 -13.11 8.09 4.28
CA LEU A 51 -12.58 9.42 3.98
C LEU A 51 -11.39 9.78 4.89
N TYR A 52 -11.48 9.44 6.18
CA TYR A 52 -10.38 9.66 7.13
C TYR A 52 -9.09 8.95 6.71
N LEU A 53 -9.15 7.70 6.23
CA LEU A 53 -7.97 7.00 5.72
C LEU A 53 -7.32 7.72 4.54
N ILE A 54 -8.13 8.30 3.66
CA ILE A 54 -7.64 9.10 2.51
C ILE A 54 -6.99 10.40 3.02
N CYS A 55 -7.65 11.12 3.92
CA CYS A 55 -7.11 12.34 4.53
C CYS A 55 -5.79 12.07 5.26
N GLN A 56 -5.72 11.01 6.07
CA GLN A 56 -4.51 10.60 6.78
C GLN A 56 -3.38 10.26 5.79
N ARG A 57 -3.69 9.58 4.69
CA ARG A 57 -2.70 9.29 3.65
C ARG A 57 -2.20 10.56 2.98
N GLN A 58 -3.08 11.52 2.71
CA GLN A 58 -2.75 12.81 2.14
C GLN A 58 -1.85 13.62 3.09
N GLU A 59 -2.21 13.72 4.37
CA GLU A 59 -1.37 14.37 5.38
C GLU A 59 0.01 13.71 5.46
N ALA A 60 0.08 12.37 5.43
CA ALA A 60 1.35 11.65 5.43
C ALA A 60 2.20 11.97 4.18
N ILE A 61 1.59 12.24 3.03
CA ILE A 61 2.28 12.67 1.80
C ILE A 61 2.75 14.11 1.92
N GLU A 62 1.88 15.02 2.39
CA GLU A 62 2.20 16.45 2.53
C GLU A 62 3.33 16.70 3.53
N HIS A 63 3.34 15.94 4.63
CA HIS A 63 4.38 16.02 5.66
C HIS A 63 5.59 15.12 5.35
N PHE A 64 5.60 14.39 4.24
CA PHE A 64 6.72 13.56 3.84
C PHE A 64 7.92 14.42 3.42
N LYS A 65 8.91 14.51 4.30
CA LYS A 65 10.20 15.16 4.00
C LYS A 65 11.14 14.16 3.34
N LYS A 66 11.32 14.29 2.02
CA LYS A 66 12.32 13.53 1.25
C LYS A 66 13.71 13.74 1.88
N LYS A 67 14.41 12.63 2.12
CA LYS A 67 15.79 12.64 2.64
C LYS A 67 16.66 11.87 1.68
N THR A 68 17.76 12.49 1.27
CA THR A 68 18.81 11.78 0.53
C THR A 68 19.43 10.74 1.45
N PHE A 69 19.65 9.55 0.90
CA PHE A 69 20.44 8.51 1.54
C PHE A 69 21.39 7.94 0.50
N PHE A 70 22.47 7.35 0.97
CA PHE A 70 23.48 6.72 0.14
C PHE A 70 23.53 5.23 0.50
N GLU A 71 23.70 4.39 -0.51
CA GLU A 71 24.05 2.99 -0.34
C GLU A 71 25.32 2.66 -1.13
N VAL A 72 25.95 1.55 -0.78
CA VAL A 72 27.09 1.03 -1.52
C VAL A 72 26.59 -0.06 -2.45
N GLU A 73 26.64 0.24 -3.74
CA GLU A 73 26.33 -0.68 -4.83
C GLU A 73 27.63 -1.02 -5.58
N ALA A 74 27.76 -2.27 -6.01
CA ALA A 74 28.87 -2.76 -6.82
C ALA A 74 28.36 -3.47 -8.07
N ASP A 75 28.84 -3.02 -9.24
CA ASP A 75 28.63 -3.73 -10.50
C ASP A 75 29.66 -4.85 -10.63
N ILE A 76 29.20 -6.10 -10.47
CA ILE A 76 30.06 -7.28 -10.49
C ILE A 76 29.95 -7.93 -11.88
N ASN A 77 31.06 -7.96 -12.60
CA ASN A 77 31.18 -8.64 -13.89
C ASN A 77 31.85 -10.01 -13.69
N VAL A 78 31.19 -11.06 -14.17
CA VAL A 78 31.67 -12.44 -14.18
C VAL A 78 31.73 -12.94 -15.62
N SER A 79 32.42 -14.05 -15.87
CA SER A 79 32.57 -14.62 -17.21
C SER A 79 31.24 -14.91 -17.93
N GLN A 80 30.17 -15.17 -17.18
CA GLN A 80 28.85 -15.53 -17.71
C GLN A 80 27.78 -14.42 -17.59
N GLY A 81 28.15 -13.21 -17.17
CA GLY A 81 27.22 -12.10 -17.07
C GLY A 81 27.60 -11.06 -16.02
N SER A 82 26.72 -10.10 -15.78
CA SER A 82 26.90 -9.08 -14.76
C SER A 82 25.71 -9.03 -13.83
N PHE A 83 25.96 -8.69 -12.57
CA PHE A 83 24.91 -8.48 -11.57
C PHE A 83 25.29 -7.36 -10.61
N LYS A 84 24.28 -6.78 -9.98
CA LYS A 84 24.42 -5.73 -8.96
C LYS A 84 24.51 -6.36 -7.58
N GLY A 85 25.59 -6.05 -6.87
CA GLY A 85 25.78 -6.39 -5.47
C GLY A 85 25.44 -5.19 -4.59
N VAL A 86 24.60 -5.40 -3.58
CA VAL A 86 24.34 -4.40 -2.53
C VAL A 86 25.02 -4.87 -1.26
N LEU A 87 25.50 -3.93 -0.45
CA LEU A 87 26.12 -4.22 0.84
C LEU A 87 25.24 -5.11 1.72
N SER A 88 25.86 -6.14 2.31
CA SER A 88 25.23 -7.03 3.29
C SER A 88 25.96 -6.92 4.64
N PRO A 89 25.29 -6.59 5.76
CA PRO A 89 23.87 -6.25 5.85
C PRO A 89 23.54 -4.91 5.16
N SER A 90 22.29 -4.78 4.70
CA SER A 90 21.81 -3.54 4.06
C SER A 90 21.96 -2.36 5.01
N GLN A 91 22.74 -1.37 4.62
CA GLN A 91 23.00 -0.17 5.42
C GLN A 91 22.84 1.07 4.55
N HIS A 92 22.06 2.02 5.05
CA HIS A 92 21.83 3.31 4.41
C HIS A 92 22.56 4.40 5.21
N PHE A 93 23.30 5.25 4.51
CA PHE A 93 24.07 6.36 5.07
C PHE A 93 23.34 7.67 4.79
N LYS A 94 23.31 8.60 5.76
CA LYS A 94 22.60 9.88 5.57
C LYS A 94 23.46 10.90 4.82
N THR A 95 24.77 10.84 5.00
CA THR A 95 25.74 11.76 4.41
C THR A 95 26.88 11.00 3.75
N GLN A 96 27.51 11.64 2.76
CA GLN A 96 28.70 11.10 2.11
C GLN A 96 29.90 11.00 3.09
N GLU A 97 29.94 11.87 4.10
CA GLU A 97 30.96 11.89 5.15
C GLU A 97 30.92 10.66 6.08
N GLU A 98 29.76 10.02 6.24
CA GLU A 98 29.63 8.74 6.95
C GLU A 98 30.07 7.56 6.05
N LEU A 99 29.84 7.68 4.74
CA LEU A 99 30.09 6.62 3.77
C LEU A 99 31.59 6.48 3.43
N LEU A 100 32.30 7.57 3.20
CA LEU A 100 33.73 7.56 2.84
C LEU A 100 34.63 6.85 3.87
N PRO A 101 34.52 7.11 5.20
CA PRO A 101 35.29 6.38 6.20
C PRO A 101 34.82 4.92 6.32
N PHE A 102 33.53 4.62 6.10
CA PHE A 102 33.05 3.23 6.11
C PHE A 102 33.65 2.41 4.96
N VAL A 103 33.64 2.96 3.74
CA VAL A 103 34.25 2.36 2.55
C VAL A 103 35.76 2.14 2.77
N SER A 104 36.45 3.15 3.30
CA SER A 104 37.89 3.06 3.61
C SER A 104 38.19 2.04 4.71
N TYR A 105 37.40 2.00 5.79
CA TYR A 105 37.52 1.03 6.88
C TYR A 105 37.30 -0.40 6.42
N LYS A 106 36.37 -0.63 5.51
CA LYS A 106 36.12 -1.94 4.90
C LYS A 106 37.12 -2.31 3.80
N HIS A 107 38.17 -1.49 3.59
CA HIS A 107 39.12 -1.64 2.48
C HIS A 107 38.44 -1.75 1.11
N ALA A 108 37.24 -1.21 0.96
CA ALA A 108 36.59 -1.07 -0.32
C ALA A 108 37.16 0.18 -0.99
N THR A 109 37.56 0.07 -2.25
CA THR A 109 38.01 1.23 -3.03
C THR A 109 36.92 1.55 -4.04
N ILE A 110 36.60 2.84 -4.18
CA ILE A 110 35.70 3.31 -5.23
C ILE A 110 36.44 3.14 -6.57
N GLY A 111 36.20 2.05 -7.27
CA GLY A 111 36.93 1.67 -8.47
C GLY A 111 36.80 0.18 -8.80
N LYS A 112 37.69 -0.32 -9.67
CA LYS A 112 37.74 -1.76 -9.99
C LYS A 112 38.56 -2.49 -8.94
N LYS A 113 37.94 -3.43 -8.23
CA LYS A 113 38.61 -4.32 -7.30
C LYS A 113 38.16 -5.76 -7.56
N GLU A 114 39.08 -6.70 -7.43
CA GLU A 114 38.76 -8.12 -7.47
C GLU A 114 37.95 -8.48 -6.22
N GLY A 115 36.75 -9.04 -6.43
CA GLY A 115 35.89 -9.54 -5.38
C GLY A 115 36.15 -11.03 -5.13
N ILE A 116 36.21 -11.43 -3.87
CA ILE A 116 36.26 -12.85 -3.48
C ILE A 116 34.86 -13.27 -3.04
N ILE A 117 34.37 -14.38 -3.60
CA ILE A 117 33.10 -14.98 -3.20
C ILE A 117 33.30 -15.66 -1.84
N ALA A 118 32.76 -15.08 -0.77
CA ALA A 118 32.88 -15.63 0.57
C ALA A 118 31.95 -16.82 0.82
N ASN A 119 30.72 -16.78 0.26
CA ASN A 119 29.71 -17.82 0.44
C ASN A 119 28.71 -17.80 -0.73
N VAL A 120 28.31 -18.99 -1.19
CA VAL A 120 27.19 -19.19 -2.12
C VAL A 120 26.19 -20.13 -1.47
N GLU A 121 25.02 -19.60 -1.10
CA GLU A 121 23.89 -20.41 -0.63
C GLU A 121 22.84 -20.52 -1.73
N THR A 122 22.45 -21.74 -2.08
CA THR A 122 21.29 -22.00 -2.94
C THR A 122 20.17 -22.57 -2.10
N LYS A 123 19.01 -21.92 -2.13
CA LYS A 123 17.81 -22.35 -1.41
C LYS A 123 16.69 -22.55 -2.42
N GLU A 124 16.12 -23.74 -2.43
CA GLU A 124 14.90 -23.99 -3.19
C GLU A 124 13.75 -23.22 -2.54
N LYS A 125 13.16 -22.28 -3.29
CA LYS A 125 11.94 -21.59 -2.88
C LYS A 125 10.75 -22.23 -3.56
N LYS A 126 9.90 -22.88 -2.76
CA LYS A 126 8.60 -23.36 -3.22
C LYS A 126 7.56 -22.26 -3.05
N THR A 127 6.89 -21.89 -4.13
CA THR A 127 5.73 -21.00 -4.09
C THR A 127 4.47 -21.85 -4.18
N ASN A 128 3.53 -21.63 -3.26
CA ASN A 128 2.23 -22.30 -3.31
C ASN A 128 1.36 -21.65 -4.39
N SER A 129 0.44 -22.42 -4.96
CA SER A 129 -0.59 -21.88 -5.84
C SER A 129 -1.41 -20.82 -5.09
N PRO A 130 -1.84 -19.75 -5.78
CA PRO A 130 -2.69 -18.74 -5.17
C PRO A 130 -4.00 -19.37 -4.69
N SER A 131 -4.57 -18.83 -3.61
CA SER A 131 -5.88 -19.26 -3.13
C SER A 131 -6.97 -18.92 -4.14
N LEU A 132 -8.12 -19.60 -4.04
CA LEU A 132 -9.32 -19.21 -4.79
C LEU A 132 -9.69 -17.75 -4.49
N PHE A 133 -10.26 -17.08 -5.49
CA PHE A 133 -10.63 -15.68 -5.37
C PHE A 133 -11.77 -15.49 -4.36
N SER A 134 -11.57 -14.56 -3.43
CA SER A 134 -12.68 -13.87 -2.75
C SER A 134 -13.14 -12.68 -3.58
N LEU A 135 -14.32 -12.13 -3.29
CA LEU A 135 -14.80 -10.91 -3.97
C LEU A 135 -13.79 -9.76 -3.86
N SER A 136 -13.24 -9.52 -2.66
CA SER A 136 -12.23 -8.49 -2.45
C SER A 136 -10.95 -8.76 -3.24
N SER A 137 -10.51 -10.01 -3.31
CA SER A 137 -9.31 -10.39 -4.08
C SER A 137 -9.53 -10.22 -5.58
N LEU A 138 -10.74 -10.52 -6.07
CA LEU A 138 -11.11 -10.33 -7.47
C LEU A 138 -11.16 -8.85 -7.84
N LEU A 139 -11.80 -8.02 -7.01
CA LEU A 139 -11.89 -6.57 -7.23
C LEU A 139 -10.52 -5.89 -7.21
N ASN A 140 -9.59 -6.38 -6.38
CA ASN A 140 -8.22 -5.89 -6.33
C ASN A 140 -7.30 -6.54 -7.37
N PHE A 141 -7.79 -7.50 -8.15
CA PHE A 141 -6.96 -8.19 -9.13
C PHE A 141 -6.49 -7.20 -10.22
N PRO A 142 -5.20 -7.16 -10.57
CA PRO A 142 -4.65 -6.14 -11.47
C PRO A 142 -5.36 -6.04 -12.82
N ALA A 143 -5.83 -7.16 -13.36
CA ALA A 143 -6.58 -7.17 -14.62
C ALA A 143 -7.99 -6.56 -14.47
N PHE A 144 -8.64 -6.74 -13.32
CA PHE A 144 -9.93 -6.11 -13.02
C PHE A 144 -9.77 -4.59 -12.86
N LEU A 145 -8.75 -4.16 -12.11
CA LEU A 145 -8.43 -2.74 -11.94
C LEU A 145 -8.12 -2.06 -13.28
N LYS A 146 -7.26 -2.67 -14.12
CA LYS A 146 -6.96 -2.12 -15.46
C LYS A 146 -8.19 -2.00 -16.35
N ARG A 147 -9.18 -2.89 -16.22
CA ARG A 147 -10.39 -2.89 -17.03
C ARG A 147 -11.44 -1.90 -16.51
N ALA A 148 -11.61 -1.81 -15.20
CA ALA A 148 -12.59 -0.93 -14.55
C ALA A 148 -12.25 0.57 -14.71
N PHE A 149 -10.97 0.94 -14.73
CA PHE A 149 -10.54 2.34 -14.86
C PHE A 149 -10.29 2.81 -16.30
N HIS A 150 -10.47 1.94 -17.32
CA HIS A 150 -10.22 2.27 -18.74
C HIS A 150 -11.38 1.99 -19.70
N GLN A 151 -12.52 1.46 -19.27
CA GLN A 151 -13.69 1.26 -20.15
C GLN A 151 -14.87 2.18 -19.80
N PRO A 152 -15.53 2.81 -20.79
CA PRO A 152 -16.79 3.52 -20.58
C PRO A 152 -17.90 2.53 -20.16
N GLU A 153 -18.81 2.98 -19.28
CA GLU A 153 -19.80 2.24 -18.47
C GLU A 153 -20.66 1.14 -19.17
N ASN A 154 -20.66 1.02 -20.49
CA ASN A 154 -21.64 0.22 -21.24
C ASN A 154 -21.17 -1.20 -21.64
N GLN A 155 -20.11 -1.74 -21.04
CA GLN A 155 -19.62 -3.10 -21.34
C GLN A 155 -19.31 -3.91 -20.08
N PHE A 156 -20.28 -4.04 -19.16
CA PHE A 156 -20.29 -5.18 -18.23
C PHE A 156 -20.95 -6.38 -18.94
N PRO A 157 -20.21 -7.46 -19.26
CA PRO A 157 -20.83 -8.64 -19.84
C PRO A 157 -21.71 -9.34 -18.79
N SER A 158 -22.94 -9.62 -19.18
CA SER A 158 -23.99 -10.34 -18.43
C SER A 158 -23.71 -11.83 -18.23
N GLY A 159 -22.46 -12.21 -17.95
CA GLY A 159 -22.03 -13.60 -17.97
C GLY A 159 -20.79 -13.85 -17.11
N LEU A 160 -20.94 -13.69 -15.80
CA LEU A 160 -20.12 -14.37 -14.80
C LEU A 160 -21.07 -14.94 -13.74
N SER A 161 -21.89 -15.91 -14.15
CA SER A 161 -22.48 -16.85 -13.19
C SER A 161 -21.43 -17.92 -12.87
N ALA A 162 -21.28 -18.21 -11.58
CA ALA A 162 -20.54 -19.38 -11.09
C ALA A 162 -21.09 -20.68 -11.69
#